data_AF-A0A0F5HNY8-F1
#
_entry.id   AF-A0A0F5HNY8-F1
#
_cell.length_a   1.000
_cell.length_b   1.000
_cell.length_c   1.000
_cell.angle_alpha   90.00
_cell.angle_beta   90.00
_cell.angle_gamma   90.00
#
_symmetry.space_group_name_H-M   'P 1'
#
loop_
_entity.id
_entity.type
_entity.pdbx_description
1 polymer ?
#
loop_
_entity_poly.entity_id
_entity_poly.type
_entity_poly.pdbx_seq_one_letter_code
_entity_poly.pdbx_strand_id
1 'polypeptide(L)'
;MCTKAKKGNNRKVQINEKWESLKEYVRVKLSDEKTGEIYGKRKIDVEPVFGFLKANLGFTRFSVRGKQKVKNELGFAFMAVNLRKFTANNPIPIADDKNNLLKKVPSKILLLGTFLRLVMSQPLLPLFT
;
A
#
# COMPACT_ATOMS: atom_id res chain seq x y z
N MET A 1 -27.46 8.41 38.31
CA MET A 1 -28.76 7.72 38.30
C MET A 1 -28.93 7.08 36.91
N CYS A 2 -29.11 5.75 36.81
CA CYS A 2 -29.25 5.07 35.51
C CYS A 2 -30.73 5.10 35.06
N THR A 3 -31.04 5.70 33.91
CA THR A 3 -32.41 5.84 33.39
C THR A 3 -32.81 4.63 32.55
N LYS A 4 -33.89 3.94 32.93
CA LYS A 4 -34.49 2.86 32.12
C LYS A 4 -35.33 3.46 30.99
N ALA A 5 -35.34 2.79 29.84
CA ALA A 5 -36.22 3.16 28.73
C ALA A 5 -37.70 3.05 29.14
N LYS A 6 -38.55 3.91 28.57
CA LYS A 6 -40.01 3.88 28.82
C LYS A 6 -40.56 2.48 28.48
N LYS A 7 -41.46 1.99 29.33
CA LYS A 7 -42.08 0.64 29.20
C LYS A 7 -42.67 0.48 27.80
N GLY A 8 -42.20 -0.53 27.05
CA GLY A 8 -42.59 -0.79 25.66
C GLY A 8 -41.63 -0.27 24.59
N ASN A 9 -40.69 0.61 24.93
CA ASN A 9 -39.69 1.15 24.01
C ASN A 9 -38.29 0.53 24.25
N ASN A 10 -38.27 -0.79 24.42
CA ASN A 10 -37.03 -1.55 24.59
C ASN A 10 -36.21 -1.51 23.31
N ARG A 11 -34.88 -1.47 23.46
CA ARG A 11 -33.96 -1.53 22.33
C ARG A 11 -34.13 -2.88 21.61
N LYS A 12 -34.54 -2.84 20.35
CA LYS A 12 -34.62 -4.03 19.48
C LYS A 12 -33.27 -4.22 18.81
N VAL A 13 -32.73 -5.43 18.87
CA VAL A 13 -31.53 -5.82 18.12
C VAL A 13 -31.99 -6.75 17.02
N GLN A 14 -31.74 -6.37 15.78
CA GLN A 14 -31.97 -7.22 14.63
C GLN A 14 -30.66 -7.90 14.24
N ILE A 15 -30.71 -9.20 14.03
CA ILE A 15 -29.55 -10.02 13.68
C ILE A 15 -29.77 -10.56 12.27
N ASN A 16 -28.75 -10.50 11.43
CA ASN A 16 -28.76 -11.12 10.12
C ASN A 16 -28.05 -12.47 10.21
N GLU A 17 -28.82 -13.55 10.14
CA GLU A 17 -28.33 -14.93 10.27
C GLU A 17 -27.25 -15.29 9.26
N LYS A 18 -27.39 -14.80 8.01
CA LYS A 18 -26.40 -15.03 6.96
C LYS A 18 -25.07 -14.34 7.26
N TRP A 19 -25.11 -13.18 7.90
CA TRP A 19 -23.89 -12.49 8.34
C TRP A 19 -23.23 -13.21 9.50
N GLU A 20 -24.01 -13.73 10.45
CA GLU A 20 -23.46 -14.49 11.58
C GLU A 20 -22.80 -15.79 11.11
N SER A 21 -23.39 -16.51 10.16
CA SER A 21 -22.78 -17.72 9.60
C SER A 21 -21.45 -17.43 8.89
N LEU A 22 -21.35 -16.30 8.18
CA LEU A 22 -20.10 -15.86 7.55
C LEU A 22 -19.02 -15.48 8.58
N LYS A 23 -19.40 -14.79 9.66
CA LYS A 23 -18.46 -14.46 10.75
C LYS A 23 -17.93 -15.71 11.41
N GLU A 24 -18.80 -16.70 11.67
CA GLU A 24 -18.39 -17.94 12.30
C GLU A 24 -17.46 -18.74 11.37
N TYR A 25 -17.77 -18.82 10.08
CA TYR A 25 -16.88 -19.44 9.10
C TYR A 25 -15.48 -18.80 9.08
N VAL A 26 -15.41 -17.47 9.13
CA VAL A 26 -14.13 -16.74 9.19
C VAL A 26 -13.43 -16.99 10.52
N ARG A 27 -14.17 -17.02 11.64
CA ARG A 27 -13.63 -17.29 12.98
C ARG A 27 -12.98 -18.67 13.03
N VAL A 28 -13.68 -19.71 12.59
CA VAL A 28 -13.19 -21.10 12.53
C VAL A 28 -11.91 -21.16 11.70
N LYS A 29 -11.89 -20.53 10.52
CA LYS A 29 -10.69 -20.48 9.67
C LYS A 29 -9.52 -19.74 10.31
N LEU A 30 -9.78 -18.67 11.07
CA LEU A 30 -8.74 -17.89 11.73
C LEU A 30 -8.25 -18.52 13.04
N SER A 31 -9.07 -19.35 13.69
CA SER A 31 -8.71 -20.08 14.90
C SER A 31 -7.80 -21.28 14.65
N ASP A 32 -7.77 -21.81 13.44
CA ASP A 32 -6.81 -22.84 13.05
C ASP A 32 -5.37 -22.29 13.16
N GLU A 33 -4.52 -22.94 13.98
CA GLU A 33 -3.17 -22.49 14.30
C GLU A 33 -2.34 -22.18 13.03
N LYS A 34 -2.31 -23.12 12.07
CA LYS A 34 -1.60 -22.96 10.79
C LYS A 34 -2.10 -21.76 9.98
N THR A 35 -3.43 -21.57 9.93
CA THR A 35 -4.03 -20.49 9.13
C THR A 35 -3.86 -19.13 9.83
N GLY A 36 -3.97 -19.11 11.15
CA GLY A 36 -3.74 -17.95 12.00
C GLY A 36 -2.30 -17.43 11.88
N GLU A 37 -1.31 -18.31 11.89
CA GLU A 37 0.10 -17.94 11.67
C GLU A 37 0.33 -17.29 10.30
N ILE A 38 -0.19 -17.91 9.22
CA ILE A 38 -0.08 -17.36 7.85
C ILE A 38 -0.76 -15.99 7.78
N TYR A 39 -1.93 -15.86 8.40
CA TYR A 39 -2.66 -14.60 8.44
C TYR A 39 -1.89 -13.51 9.20
N GLY A 40 -1.25 -13.87 10.32
CA GLY A 40 -0.38 -12.98 11.09
C GLY A 40 0.81 -12.47 10.27
N LYS A 41 1.51 -13.37 9.56
CA LYS A 41 2.61 -13.00 8.65
C LYS A 41 2.15 -12.03 7.56
N ARG A 42 0.98 -12.28 6.95
CA ARG A 42 0.43 -11.39 5.92
C ARG A 42 0.12 -9.98 6.43
N LYS A 43 -0.30 -9.81 7.69
CA LYS A 43 -0.47 -8.46 8.26
C LYS A 43 0.85 -7.69 8.24
N ILE A 44 1.94 -8.35 8.64
CA ILE A 44 3.25 -7.72 8.73
C ILE A 44 3.86 -7.50 7.34
N ASP A 45 3.66 -8.42 6.39
CA ASP A 45 4.33 -8.34 5.09
C ASP A 45 3.56 -7.51 4.07
N VAL A 46 2.24 -7.69 4.02
CA VAL A 46 1.40 -7.15 2.94
C VAL A 46 0.96 -5.71 3.24
N GLU A 47 0.59 -5.43 4.49
CA GLU A 47 0.09 -4.11 4.88
C GLU A 47 1.12 -2.99 4.68
N PRO A 48 2.41 -3.15 5.09
CA PRO A 48 3.40 -2.10 4.89
C PRO A 48 3.71 -1.84 3.43
N VAL A 49 3.63 -2.85 2.55
CA VAL A 49 3.84 -2.66 1.11
C VAL A 49 2.74 -1.78 0.53
N PHE A 50 1.48 -2.01 0.88
CA PHE A 50 0.37 -1.16 0.42
C PHE A 50 0.38 0.23 1.07
N GLY A 51 0.75 0.34 2.35
CA GLY A 51 0.97 1.62 3.01
C GLY A 51 2.08 2.42 2.32
N PHE A 52 3.18 1.76 1.98
CA PHE A 52 4.28 2.36 1.24
C PHE A 52 3.85 2.81 -0.16
N LEU A 53 3.14 1.97 -0.92
CA LEU A 53 2.61 2.36 -2.23
C LEU A 53 1.79 3.65 -2.16
N LYS A 54 0.91 3.78 -1.16
CA LYS A 54 0.05 4.96 -1.01
C LYS A 54 0.83 6.18 -0.52
N ALA A 55 1.59 6.05 0.57
CA ALA A 55 2.26 7.18 1.21
C ALA A 55 3.52 7.65 0.46
N ASN A 56 4.28 6.72 -0.13
CA ASN A 56 5.57 7.02 -0.74
C ASN A 56 5.53 7.15 -2.26
N LEU A 57 4.65 6.42 -2.95
CA LEU A 57 4.49 6.54 -4.41
C LEU A 57 3.23 7.32 -4.81
N GLY A 58 2.41 7.77 -3.86
CA GLY A 58 1.14 8.45 -4.15
C GLY A 58 0.13 7.55 -4.88
N PHE A 59 0.32 6.23 -4.86
CA PHE A 59 -0.45 5.28 -5.66
C PHE A 59 -1.84 5.04 -5.04
N THR A 60 -2.76 5.96 -5.28
CA THR A 60 -4.13 5.93 -4.76
C THR A 60 -5.16 5.45 -5.79
N ARG A 61 -4.83 5.58 -7.08
CA ARG A 61 -5.71 5.26 -8.20
C ARG A 61 -4.91 4.68 -9.37
N PHE A 62 -5.49 3.69 -10.04
CA PHE A 62 -4.98 3.21 -11.32
C PHE A 62 -5.27 4.21 -12.44
N SER A 63 -4.23 4.54 -13.19
CA SER A 63 -4.30 5.43 -14.35
C SER A 63 -4.97 4.74 -15.54
N VAL A 64 -4.82 3.42 -15.64
CA VAL A 64 -5.36 2.65 -16.77
C VAL A 64 -6.65 1.90 -16.41
N ARG A 65 -7.35 1.42 -17.45
CA ARG A 65 -8.55 0.59 -17.35
C ARG A 65 -8.32 -0.72 -18.11
N GLY A 66 -8.92 -1.81 -17.62
CA GLY A 66 -8.79 -3.16 -18.17
C GLY A 66 -7.79 -4.03 -17.39
N LYS A 67 -8.15 -5.30 -17.16
CA LYS A 67 -7.45 -6.22 -16.26
C LYS A 67 -5.94 -6.33 -16.53
N GLN A 68 -5.56 -6.49 -17.81
CA GLN A 68 -4.16 -6.66 -18.19
C GLN A 68 -3.33 -5.39 -17.96
N LYS A 69 -3.87 -4.22 -18.30
CA LYS A 69 -3.17 -2.94 -18.12
C LYS A 69 -2.99 -2.61 -16.64
N VAL A 70 -4.01 -2.84 -15.83
CA VAL A 70 -3.96 -2.65 -14.37
C VAL A 70 -2.91 -3.56 -13.73
N LYS A 71 -2.82 -4.82 -14.19
CA LYS A 71 -1.78 -5.75 -13.73
C LYS A 71 -0.37 -5.23 -14.02
N ASN A 72 -0.15 -4.66 -15.21
CA ASN A 72 1.15 -4.08 -15.58
C ASN A 72 1.47 -2.83 -14.74
N GLU A 73 0.51 -1.92 -14.56
CA GLU A 73 0.68 -0.72 -13.73
C GLU A 73 1.05 -1.08 -12.29
N LEU A 74 0.37 -2.07 -11.71
CA LEU A 74 0.68 -2.58 -10.39
C LEU A 74 2.08 -3.20 -10.32
N GLY A 75 2.48 -3.94 -11.35
CA GLY A 75 3.82 -4.52 -11.47
C GLY A 75 4.92 -3.46 -11.45
N PHE A 76 4.74 -2.36 -12.18
CA PHE A 76 5.68 -1.22 -12.15
C PHE A 76 5.74 -0.56 -10.79
N ALA A 77 4.59 -0.36 -10.13
CA ALA A 77 4.55 0.21 -8.79
C ALA A 77 5.35 -0.64 -7.79
N PHE A 78 5.16 -1.96 -7.80
CA PHE A 78 5.94 -2.86 -6.95
C PHE A 78 7.43 -2.91 -7.32
N MET A 79 7.77 -2.84 -8.60
CA MET A 79 9.16 -2.75 -9.03
C MET A 79 9.85 -1.50 -8.48
N ALA A 80 9.19 -0.34 -8.51
CA ALA A 80 9.70 0.88 -7.92
C ALA A 80 9.94 0.75 -6.40
N VAL A 81 9.03 0.10 -5.67
CA VAL A 81 9.21 -0.20 -4.23
C VAL A 81 10.44 -1.09 -4.01
N ASN A 82 10.58 -2.16 -4.79
CA ASN A 82 11.69 -3.10 -4.67
C ASN A 82 13.03 -2.43 -4.98
N LEU A 83 13.11 -1.60 -6.02
CA LEU A 83 14.31 -0.85 -6.36
C LEU A 83 14.71 0.12 -5.23
N ARG A 84 13.74 0.82 -4.65
CA ARG A 84 14.01 1.72 -3.51
C ARG A 84 14.51 0.97 -2.26
N LYS A 85 13.98 -0.23 -1.99
CA LYS A 85 14.49 -1.10 -0.93
C LYS A 85 15.91 -1.60 -1.25
N PHE A 86 16.17 -1.98 -2.50
CA PHE A 86 17.47 -2.46 -2.94
C PHE A 86 18.56 -1.39 -2.77
N THR A 87 18.30 -0.13 -3.17
CA THR A 87 19.26 0.97 -3.02
C THR A 87 19.48 1.38 -1.56
N ALA A 88 18.48 1.19 -0.69
CA ALA A 88 18.65 1.45 0.74
C ALA A 88 19.50 0.38 1.43
N ASN A 89 19.32 -0.90 1.06
CA ASN A 89 20.06 -2.03 1.65
C ASN A 89 21.48 -2.18 1.08
N ASN A 90 21.66 -1.81 -0.19
CA ASN A 90 22.95 -1.78 -0.86
C ASN A 90 23.23 -0.32 -1.22
N PRO A 91 23.80 0.48 -0.29
CA PRO A 91 24.26 1.81 -0.64
C PRO A 91 25.34 1.64 -1.70
N ILE A 92 24.97 1.90 -2.95
CA ILE A 92 25.92 2.00 -4.05
C ILE A 92 26.87 3.12 -3.62
N PRO A 93 28.18 2.89 -3.49
CA PRO A 93 29.11 3.99 -3.32
C PRO A 93 28.93 4.87 -4.55
N ILE A 94 28.36 6.06 -4.35
CA ILE A 94 28.22 7.05 -5.39
C ILE A 94 29.63 7.55 -5.66
N ALA A 95 30.43 6.78 -6.39
CA ALA A 95 31.53 7.36 -7.14
C ALA A 95 30.90 8.32 -8.15
N ASP A 96 31.45 9.51 -8.21
CA ASP A 96 30.98 10.70 -8.91
C ASP A 96 30.85 10.57 -10.44
N ASP A 97 30.11 9.59 -10.96
CA ASP A 97 29.83 9.45 -12.39
C ASP A 97 28.50 10.11 -12.80
N LYS A 98 28.15 11.23 -12.16
CA LYS A 98 27.07 12.11 -12.66
C LYS A 98 27.50 12.84 -13.95
N ASN A 99 28.81 12.93 -14.22
CA ASN A 99 29.37 13.80 -15.24
C ASN A 99 29.49 13.18 -16.65
N ASN A 100 29.50 11.84 -16.79
CA ASN A 100 29.51 11.20 -18.12
C ASN A 100 28.13 10.77 -18.64
N LEU A 101 27.17 10.45 -17.76
CA LEU A 101 25.83 10.03 -18.20
C LEU A 101 24.97 11.21 -18.70
N LEU A 102 25.13 12.40 -18.11
CA LEU A 102 24.43 13.63 -18.55
C LEU A 102 24.85 14.11 -19.94
N LYS A 103 26.04 13.73 -20.43
CA LYS A 103 26.53 14.12 -21.76
C LYS A 103 26.00 13.25 -22.90
N LYS A 104 25.45 12.07 -22.61
CA LYS A 104 25.10 11.05 -23.63
C LYS A 104 23.60 10.88 -23.89
N VAL A 105 22.75 11.47 -23.05
CA VAL A 105 21.30 11.25 -23.10
C VAL A 105 20.63 12.41 -23.85
N PRO A 106 19.88 12.16 -24.94
CA PRO A 106 19.24 13.23 -25.70
C PRO A 106 18.27 14.01 -24.81
N SER A 107 18.26 15.34 -24.94
CA SER A 107 17.58 16.31 -24.05
C SER A 107 16.10 16.01 -23.75
N LYS A 108 15.40 15.30 -24.64
CA LYS A 108 14.01 14.86 -24.43
C LYS A 108 13.85 13.78 -23.33
N ILE A 109 14.86 12.92 -23.13
CA ILE A 109 14.87 11.89 -22.07
C ILE A 109 15.23 12.51 -20.71
N LEU A 110 16.03 13.59 -20.71
CA LEU A 110 16.43 14.31 -19.51
C LEU A 110 15.23 14.98 -18.80
N LEU A 111 14.26 15.48 -19.56
CA LEU A 111 13.00 16.04 -19.03
C LEU A 111 12.10 14.99 -18.35
N LEU A 112 12.08 13.75 -18.85
CA LEU A 112 11.31 12.66 -18.22
C LEU A 112 12.02 12.09 -16.99
N GLY A 113 13.35 11.99 -17.04
CA GLY A 113 14.18 11.52 -15.92
C GLY A 113 14.25 12.49 -14.75
N THR A 114 14.19 13.80 -15.00
CA THR A 114 14.10 14.82 -13.94
C THR A 114 12.76 14.76 -13.22
N PHE A 115 11.65 14.48 -13.91
CA PHE A 115 10.35 14.27 -13.28
C PHE A 115 10.35 13.05 -12.34
N LEU A 116 10.92 11.92 -12.78
CA LEU A 116 11.03 10.72 -11.94
C LEU A 116 11.98 10.94 -10.75
N ARG A 117 13.07 11.70 -10.94
CA ARG A 117 13.98 12.06 -9.86
C ARG A 117 13.32 13.02 -8.87
N LEU A 118 12.46 13.93 -9.30
CA LEU A 118 11.68 14.84 -8.43
C LEU A 118 10.64 14.08 -7.61
N VAL A 119 9.93 13.12 -8.22
CA VAL A 119 8.98 12.22 -7.52
C VAL A 119 9.69 11.36 -6.47
N MET A 120 10.93 10.94 -6.71
CA MET A 120 11.70 10.09 -5.80
C MET A 120 12.58 10.85 -4.80
N SER A 121 12.70 12.19 -4.91
CA SER A 121 13.53 13.03 -4.04
C SER A 121 12.74 13.93 -3.10
N GLN A 122 11.40 13.87 -3.10
CA GLN A 122 10.58 14.60 -2.14
C GLN A 122 10.84 14.07 -0.71
N PRO A 123 11.36 14.92 0.21
CA PRO A 123 11.41 14.60 1.63
C PRO A 123 9.98 14.64 2.20
N LEU A 124 9.73 13.78 3.18
CA LEU A 124 8.49 13.72 3.98
C LEU A 124 8.17 15.09 4.58
N LEU A 125 7.35 15.89 3.90
CA LEU A 125 6.69 17.04 4.53
C LEU A 125 5.33 16.56 5.04
N PRO A 126 5.05 16.64 6.35
CA PRO A 126 3.71 16.40 6.87
C PRO A 126 2.87 17.63 6.53
N LEU A 127 2.10 17.58 5.45
CA LEU A 127 1.01 18.53 5.25
C LEU A 127 -0.25 17.97 5.93
N PHE A 128 -0.27 18.11 7.26
CA PHE A 128 -1.49 18.29 8.02
C PHE A 128 -1.70 19.79 8.19
N THR A 129 -2.63 20.35 7.41
CA THR A 129 -3.62 21.37 7.80
C THR A 129 -4.64 21.46 6.68
#